data_AF-A0A2W6U994-F1
#
_entry.id   AF-A0A2W6U994-F1
#
_cell.length_a   1.000
_cell.length_b   1.000
_cell.length_c   1.000
_cell.angle_alpha   90.00
_cell.angle_beta   90.00
_cell.angle_gamma   90.00
#
_symmetry.space_group_name_H-M   'P 1'
#
loop_
_entity.id
_entity.type
_entity.pdbx_description
1 polymer ?
#
loop_
_entity_poly.entity_id
_entity_poly.type
_entity_poly.pdbx_seq_one_letter_code
_entity_poly.pdbx_strand_id
1 'polypeptide(L)'
;MRFARKSGYAAAGLVVVSALALAGCASSSPEPAASTPSGDLEIGAVDLAAAGCPADIRIQTDWNPESEHGHLYQLVGAGYTVDSDEKSVTGPLMASGEYTGVDVTILSGGPATGFTQPNAQMYNDPSIFLAYVGTDEAIAHSGDLPTVGVFAPLQKDPQMLMWDPETYPNVTGIADLGTEGVTIRVFPG
;
A
#
# COMPACT_ATOMS: atom_id res chain seq x y z
N MET A 1 -3.60 -59.26 -52.70
CA MET A 1 -3.12 -60.36 -51.84
C MET A 1 -1.62 -60.49 -52.06
N ARG A 2 -0.86 -60.65 -50.97
CA ARG A 2 0.59 -60.97 -50.85
C ARG A 2 1.58 -59.81 -50.69
N PHE A 3 2.22 -59.89 -49.53
CA PHE A 3 3.34 -59.13 -48.96
C PHE A 3 4.69 -59.54 -49.56
N ALA A 4 5.65 -58.61 -49.54
CA ALA A 4 7.07 -58.79 -49.16
C ALA A 4 7.72 -57.39 -49.16
N ARG A 5 8.14 -56.73 -48.06
CA ARG A 5 9.30 -56.97 -47.14
C ARG A 5 10.56 -57.37 -47.92
N LYS A 6 11.73 -56.72 -47.82
CA LYS A 6 12.41 -56.12 -46.65
C LYS A 6 13.68 -55.38 -47.11
N SER A 7 14.11 -54.43 -46.26
CA SER A 7 15.51 -54.09 -45.87
C SER A 7 16.51 -53.70 -46.98
N GLY A 8 17.23 -52.59 -46.95
CA GLY A 8 17.61 -51.69 -45.86
C GLY A 8 19.07 -51.34 -46.11
N TYR A 9 19.40 -50.07 -46.32
CA TYR A 9 20.78 -49.56 -46.36
C TYR A 9 20.84 -48.21 -45.66
N ALA A 10 21.85 -48.09 -44.81
CA ALA A 10 22.19 -46.91 -44.04
C ALA A 10 22.66 -45.75 -44.94
N ALA A 11 22.41 -44.52 -44.52
CA ALA A 11 23.26 -43.38 -44.85
C ALA A 11 23.04 -42.24 -43.85
N ALA A 12 24.17 -41.67 -43.44
CA ALA A 12 24.35 -40.63 -42.46
C ALA A 12 23.64 -39.31 -42.82
N GLY A 13 23.09 -38.64 -41.81
CA GLY A 13 22.64 -37.25 -41.86
C GLY A 13 23.29 -36.47 -40.74
N LEU A 14 24.28 -35.66 -41.08
CA LEU A 14 24.94 -34.71 -40.20
C LEU A 14 23.95 -33.57 -39.91
N VAL A 15 23.32 -33.55 -38.73
CA VAL A 15 22.49 -32.42 -38.28
C VAL A 15 23.35 -31.52 -37.40
N VAL A 16 23.78 -30.39 -37.96
CA VAL A 16 24.32 -29.27 -37.21
C VAL A 16 23.16 -28.63 -36.45
N VAL A 17 23.01 -28.97 -35.17
CA VAL A 17 22.09 -28.28 -34.26
C VAL A 17 22.82 -27.06 -33.72
N SER A 18 22.47 -25.89 -34.26
CA SER A 18 22.85 -24.59 -33.72
C SER A 18 22.25 -24.45 -32.31
N ALA A 19 23.07 -24.62 -31.28
CA ALA A 19 22.70 -24.28 -29.91
C ALA A 19 22.67 -22.75 -29.78
N LEU A 20 21.49 -22.13 -29.94
CA LEU A 20 21.25 -20.80 -29.41
C LEU A 20 21.25 -20.90 -27.90
N ALA A 21 22.34 -20.45 -27.27
CA ALA A 21 22.37 -20.17 -25.85
C ALA A 21 21.38 -19.02 -25.58
N LEU A 22 20.19 -19.34 -25.06
CA LEU A 22 19.38 -18.36 -24.34
C LEU A 22 20.17 -17.99 -23.07
N ALA A 23 20.95 -16.93 -23.14
CA ALA A 23 21.34 -16.18 -21.95
C ALA A 23 20.06 -15.51 -21.42
N GLY A 24 19.27 -16.28 -20.69
CA GLY A 24 18.19 -15.73 -19.87
C GLY A 24 18.83 -14.84 -18.81
N CYS A 25 18.45 -13.57 -18.78
CA CYS A 25 18.70 -12.71 -17.65
C CYS A 25 17.98 -13.32 -16.43
N ALA A 26 18.69 -14.14 -15.65
CA ALA A 26 18.35 -14.33 -14.27
C ALA A 26 18.62 -13.00 -13.58
N SER A 27 17.60 -12.16 -13.48
CA SER A 27 17.63 -11.02 -12.57
C SER A 27 17.77 -11.61 -11.17
N SER A 28 18.98 -11.54 -10.61
CA SER A 28 19.20 -11.78 -9.19
C SER A 28 18.21 -10.91 -8.43
N SER A 29 17.33 -11.53 -7.65
CA SER A 29 16.59 -10.80 -6.62
C SER A 29 17.64 -10.03 -5.80
N PRO A 30 17.50 -8.70 -5.63
CA PRO A 30 18.38 -7.98 -4.75
C PRO A 30 18.29 -8.64 -3.37
N GLU A 31 19.43 -9.07 -2.86
CA GLU A 31 19.58 -9.51 -1.47
C GLU A 31 19.09 -8.35 -0.59
N PRO A 32 18.26 -8.60 0.45
CA PRO A 32 17.81 -7.52 1.32
C PRO A 32 19.05 -6.84 1.88
N ALA A 33 19.20 -5.55 1.57
CA ALA A 33 20.27 -4.75 2.14
C ALA A 33 20.18 -4.89 3.66
N ALA A 34 21.31 -5.19 4.30
CA ALA A 34 21.38 -5.25 5.75
C ALA A 34 20.77 -3.97 6.33
N SER A 35 19.71 -4.12 7.12
CA SER A 35 19.05 -3.01 7.80
C SER A 35 20.04 -2.41 8.78
N THR A 36 20.51 -1.19 8.51
CA THR A 36 21.23 -0.39 9.51
C THR A 36 20.17 0.04 10.53
N PRO A 37 20.34 -0.29 11.83
CA PRO A 37 19.44 0.23 12.86
C PRO A 37 19.43 1.75 12.83
N SER A 38 18.26 2.37 12.82
CA SER A 38 18.11 3.83 12.72
C SER A 38 18.82 4.59 13.84
N GLY A 39 19.05 3.95 14.99
CA GLY A 39 19.73 4.53 16.14
C GLY A 39 21.18 4.97 15.91
N ASP A 40 21.81 4.53 14.82
CA ASP A 40 23.20 4.88 14.49
C ASP A 40 23.30 6.07 13.50
N LEU A 41 22.18 6.63 13.05
CA LEU A 41 22.15 7.75 12.11
C LEU A 41 22.36 9.10 12.82
N GLU A 42 23.09 10.01 12.17
CA GLU A 42 23.23 11.39 12.62
C GLU A 42 21.89 12.13 12.50
N ILE A 43 21.43 12.73 13.60
CA ILE A 43 20.20 13.54 13.61
C ILE A 43 20.49 14.87 12.91
N GLY A 44 19.65 15.21 11.93
CA GLY A 44 19.75 16.44 11.15
C GLY A 44 19.14 17.67 11.83
N ALA A 45 18.67 18.61 11.00
CA ALA A 45 18.13 19.89 11.49
C ALA A 45 16.81 19.75 12.27
N VAL A 46 16.04 18.68 12.04
CA VAL A 46 14.80 18.38 12.75
C VAL A 46 15.08 17.27 13.76
N ASP A 47 14.96 17.55 15.05
CA ASP A 47 15.15 16.57 16.12
C ASP A 47 13.81 16.32 16.85
N LEU A 48 13.09 15.29 16.42
CA LEU A 48 11.80 14.89 16.99
C LEU A 48 11.97 14.17 18.33
N ALA A 49 13.08 13.46 18.53
CA ALA A 49 13.37 12.81 19.80
C ALA A 49 13.55 13.84 20.93
N ALA A 50 14.31 14.91 20.68
CA ALA A 50 14.47 16.02 21.63
C ALA A 50 13.16 16.80 21.84
N ALA A 51 12.26 16.82 20.84
CA ALA A 51 10.93 17.41 20.96
C ALA A 51 9.94 16.54 21.78
N GLY A 52 10.34 15.33 22.19
CA GLY A 52 9.52 14.42 22.99
C GLY A 52 8.51 13.61 22.18
N CYS A 53 8.73 13.47 20.87
CA CYS A 53 7.95 12.55 20.05
C CYS A 53 8.21 11.08 20.44
N PRO A 54 7.25 10.16 20.19
CA PRO A 54 7.50 8.74 20.30
C PRO A 54 8.71 8.30 19.46
N ALA A 55 9.44 7.29 19.93
CA ALA A 55 10.59 6.74 19.21
C ALA A 55 10.21 6.10 17.85
N ASP A 56 8.95 5.67 17.71
CA ASP A 56 8.35 5.17 16.47
C ASP A 56 7.03 5.89 16.22
N ILE A 57 6.97 6.66 15.13
CA ILE A 57 5.75 7.33 14.68
C ILE A 57 4.95 6.35 13.84
N ARG A 58 4.01 5.67 14.47
CA ARG A 58 3.13 4.70 13.82
C ARG A 58 1.95 5.42 13.17
N ILE A 59 1.79 5.24 11.86
CA ILE A 59 0.75 5.85 11.03
C ILE A 59 -0.13 4.75 10.45
N GLN A 60 -1.39 4.71 10.85
CA GLN A 60 -2.38 3.78 10.30
C GLN A 60 -3.03 4.36 9.04
N THR A 61 -2.82 3.71 7.89
CA THR A 61 -3.57 4.06 6.68
C THR A 61 -4.98 3.48 6.74
N ASP A 62 -5.91 4.10 6.05
CA ASP A 62 -7.30 3.66 5.87
C ASP A 62 -7.40 2.46 4.91
N TRP A 63 -6.45 2.36 3.98
CA TRP A 63 -6.49 1.37 2.92
C TRP A 63 -5.13 0.70 2.66
N ASN A 64 -5.09 -0.18 1.66
CA ASN A 64 -3.86 -0.78 1.14
C ASN A 64 -2.85 0.30 0.68
N PRO A 65 -1.56 -0.05 0.54
CA PRO A 65 -0.57 0.84 -0.09
C PRO A 65 -1.01 1.27 -1.50
N GLU A 66 -1.28 2.56 -1.68
CA GLU A 66 -1.72 3.16 -2.95
C GLU A 66 -0.90 4.41 -3.28
N SER A 67 -1.00 4.89 -4.53
CA SER A 67 -0.18 6.01 -4.99
C SER A 67 -0.42 7.31 -4.23
N GLU A 68 -1.63 7.53 -3.71
CA GLU A 68 -1.96 8.71 -2.89
C GLU A 68 -1.27 8.68 -1.51
N HIS A 69 -0.91 7.49 -1.01
CA HIS A 69 -0.12 7.31 0.21
C HIS A 69 1.38 7.52 -0.03
N GLY A 70 1.80 7.80 -1.27
CA GLY A 70 3.21 7.92 -1.65
C GLY A 70 4.01 8.92 -0.79
N HIS A 71 3.36 9.97 -0.30
CA HIS A 71 4.01 10.95 0.57
C HIS A 71 4.42 10.38 1.93
N LEU A 72 3.72 9.37 2.48
CA LEU A 72 4.15 8.68 3.69
C LEU A 72 5.41 7.85 3.41
N TYR A 73 5.42 7.11 2.31
CA TYR A 73 6.56 6.26 1.95
C TYR A 73 7.83 7.07 1.63
N GLN A 74 7.70 8.34 1.24
CA GLN A 74 8.84 9.26 1.10
C GLN A 74 9.49 9.64 2.44
N LEU A 75 8.78 9.48 3.57
CA LEU A 75 9.34 9.69 4.91
C LEU A 75 10.23 8.53 5.34
N VAL A 76 10.08 7.34 4.75
CA VAL A 76 10.78 6.13 5.16
C VAL A 76 12.20 6.14 4.58
N GLY A 77 13.19 6.21 5.46
CA GLY A 77 14.61 6.15 5.12
C GLY A 77 15.07 4.80 4.59
N ALA A 78 16.31 4.76 4.08
CA ALA A 78 16.95 3.52 3.69
C ALA A 78 17.14 2.57 4.90
N GLY A 79 17.29 1.27 4.62
CA GLY A 79 17.42 0.25 5.67
C GLY A 79 16.10 -0.18 6.30
N TYR A 80 14.96 0.25 5.74
CA TYR A 80 13.63 -0.13 6.21
C TYR A 80 13.39 -1.65 6.21
N THR A 81 12.47 -2.07 7.06
CA THR A 81 11.98 -3.44 7.17
C THR A 81 10.52 -3.51 6.79
N VAL A 82 10.13 -4.59 6.11
CA VAL A 82 8.73 -4.89 5.80
C VAL A 82 8.29 -6.07 6.66
N ASP A 83 7.26 -5.87 7.47
CA ASP A 83 6.65 -6.93 8.27
C ASP A 83 5.43 -7.48 7.53
N SER A 84 5.52 -8.75 7.12
CA SER A 84 4.42 -9.40 6.41
C SER A 84 3.31 -9.91 7.31
N ASP A 85 3.50 -9.99 8.62
CA ASP A 85 2.46 -10.43 9.56
C ASP A 85 1.63 -9.22 10.00
N GLU A 86 2.29 -8.13 10.39
CA GLU A 86 1.66 -6.85 10.74
C GLU A 86 1.18 -6.07 9.51
N LYS A 87 1.73 -6.35 8.33
CA LYS A 87 1.49 -5.59 7.08
C LYS A 87 1.97 -4.15 7.18
N SER A 88 3.19 -3.98 7.67
CA SER A 88 3.79 -2.67 7.93
C SER A 88 5.13 -2.49 7.22
N VAL A 89 5.55 -1.23 7.07
CA VAL A 89 6.94 -0.87 6.74
C VAL A 89 7.47 0.10 7.78
N THR A 90 8.66 -0.18 8.30
CA THR A 90 9.31 0.62 9.35
C THR A 90 10.70 1.02 8.90
N GLY A 91 11.07 2.27 9.13
CA GLY A 91 12.43 2.75 8.91
C GLY A 91 12.68 4.13 9.53
N PRO A 92 13.90 4.66 9.37
CA PRO A 92 14.23 5.99 9.88
C PRO A 92 13.27 7.04 9.33
N LEU A 93 12.68 7.89 10.17
CA LEU A 93 11.86 9.01 9.69
C LEU A 93 12.79 10.10 9.15
N MET A 94 12.66 10.38 7.86
CA MET A 94 13.48 11.35 7.14
C MET A 94 12.72 12.66 6.90
N ALA A 95 13.40 13.78 7.07
CA ALA A 95 12.93 15.11 6.67
C ALA A 95 14.02 15.79 5.84
N SER A 96 13.68 16.23 4.63
CA SER A 96 14.64 16.84 3.69
C SER A 96 15.91 16.00 3.41
N GLY A 97 15.81 14.67 3.54
CA GLY A 97 16.93 13.75 3.36
C GLY A 97 17.79 13.53 4.61
N GLU A 98 17.44 14.12 5.75
CA GLU A 98 18.15 13.94 7.03
C GLU A 98 17.29 13.15 8.03
N TYR A 99 17.94 12.37 8.90
CA TYR A 99 17.26 11.59 9.93
C TYR A 99 16.74 12.51 11.04
N THR A 100 15.55 12.21 11.55
CA THR A 100 14.86 13.08 12.52
C THR A 100 14.98 12.65 13.99
N GLY A 101 15.76 11.60 14.27
CA GLY A 101 15.94 11.06 15.61
C GLY A 101 14.90 10.01 16.03
N VAL A 102 13.89 9.73 15.20
CA VAL A 102 12.85 8.73 15.45
C VAL A 102 12.57 7.90 14.20
N ASP A 103 11.96 6.73 14.37
CA ASP A 103 11.45 5.89 13.29
C ASP A 103 10.04 6.30 12.85
N VAL A 104 9.65 5.85 11.67
CA VAL A 104 8.27 5.87 11.17
C VAL A 104 7.86 4.47 10.77
N THR A 105 6.66 4.08 11.19
CA THR A 105 6.01 2.85 10.76
C THR A 105 4.71 3.17 10.05
N ILE A 106 4.55 2.67 8.82
CA ILE A 106 3.32 2.79 8.04
C ILE A 106 2.60 1.44 8.11
N LEU A 107 1.43 1.43 8.76
CA LEU A 107 0.56 0.26 8.91
C LEU A 107 -0.46 0.25 7.78
N SER A 108 -0.63 -0.88 7.11
CA SER A 108 -1.65 -1.02 6.06
C SER A 108 -3.05 -1.11 6.66
N GLY A 109 -4.02 -0.46 6.01
CA GLY A 109 -5.45 -0.51 6.36
C GLY A 109 -6.23 -1.59 5.64
N GLY A 110 -7.54 -1.35 5.49
CA GLY A 110 -8.44 -2.21 4.70
C GLY A 110 -8.43 -3.68 5.14
N PRO A 111 -8.19 -4.64 4.23
CA PRO A 111 -8.16 -6.07 4.54
C PRO A 111 -7.14 -6.45 5.61
N ALA A 112 -6.05 -5.69 5.77
CA ALA A 112 -5.03 -5.97 6.79
C ALA A 112 -5.57 -5.81 8.22
N THR A 113 -6.57 -4.94 8.40
CA THR A 113 -7.22 -4.66 9.69
C THR A 113 -8.60 -5.30 9.80
N GLY A 114 -8.98 -6.16 8.84
CA GLY A 114 -10.33 -6.69 8.73
C GLY A 114 -11.39 -5.62 8.50
N PHE A 115 -11.02 -4.53 7.81
CA PHE A 115 -11.89 -3.37 7.52
C PHE A 115 -12.34 -2.59 8.76
N THR A 116 -11.60 -2.72 9.86
CA THR A 116 -11.84 -1.88 11.03
C THR A 116 -11.36 -0.46 10.76
N GLN A 117 -12.21 0.51 11.04
CA GLN A 117 -11.96 1.92 10.79
C GLN A 117 -10.73 2.46 11.55
N PRO A 118 -9.94 3.37 10.95
CA PRO A 118 -8.72 3.90 11.55
C PRO A 118 -8.92 4.59 12.91
N ASN A 119 -9.99 5.33 13.14
CA ASN A 119 -10.28 5.90 14.46
C ASN A 119 -10.48 4.81 15.53
N ALA A 120 -11.20 3.74 15.22
CA ALA A 120 -11.37 2.60 16.13
C ALA A 120 -10.04 1.91 16.40
N GLN A 121 -9.18 1.79 15.38
CA GLN A 121 -7.81 1.28 15.56
C GLN A 121 -7.00 2.14 16.52
N MET A 122 -7.01 3.48 16.38
CA MET A 122 -6.30 4.38 17.32
C MET A 122 -6.74 4.20 18.78
N TYR A 123 -8.02 3.93 19.01
CA TYR A 123 -8.56 3.73 20.36
C TYR A 123 -8.32 2.32 20.91
N ASN A 124 -8.17 1.32 20.04
CA ASN A 124 -7.85 -0.06 20.43
C ASN A 124 -6.34 -0.28 20.62
N ASP A 125 -5.50 0.42 19.84
CA ASP A 125 -4.06 0.38 19.90
C ASP A 125 -3.48 1.80 20.13
N PRO A 126 -3.14 2.16 21.38
CA PRO A 126 -2.61 3.48 21.71
C PRO A 126 -1.18 3.71 21.20
N SER A 127 -0.54 2.72 20.56
CA SER A 127 0.74 2.91 19.88
C SER A 127 0.59 3.62 18.53
N ILE A 128 -0.61 3.61 17.93
CA ILE A 128 -0.91 4.31 16.69
C ILE A 128 -0.95 5.81 16.98
N PHE A 129 0.05 6.54 16.48
CA PHE A 129 0.20 7.98 16.75
C PHE A 129 -0.64 8.84 15.82
N LEU A 130 -0.74 8.46 14.54
CA LEU A 130 -1.56 9.13 13.52
C LEU A 130 -2.36 8.08 12.75
N ALA A 131 -3.50 8.50 12.20
CA ALA A 131 -4.27 7.65 11.31
C ALA A 131 -5.00 8.46 10.24
N TYR A 132 -5.31 7.80 9.13
CA TYR A 132 -6.12 8.38 8.06
C TYR A 132 -7.58 8.26 8.43
N VAL A 133 -8.13 9.31 9.03
CA VAL A 133 -9.53 9.33 9.45
C VAL A 133 -10.33 10.14 8.43
N GLY A 134 -11.25 9.46 7.74
CA GLY A 134 -12.19 10.09 6.82
C GLY A 134 -13.05 11.14 7.54
N THR A 135 -13.50 12.17 6.82
CA THR A 135 -14.32 13.23 7.43
C THR A 135 -15.69 12.70 7.88
N ASP A 136 -16.27 11.79 7.11
CA ASP A 136 -17.51 11.08 7.44
C ASP A 136 -17.35 10.22 8.69
N GLU A 137 -16.25 9.45 8.80
CA GLU A 137 -15.89 8.66 9.98
C GLU A 137 -15.71 9.55 11.22
N ALA A 138 -14.95 10.64 11.10
CA ALA A 138 -14.75 11.60 12.19
C ALA A 138 -16.08 12.20 12.68
N ILE A 139 -17.02 12.48 11.77
CA ILE A 139 -18.35 12.99 12.11
C ILE A 139 -19.19 11.90 12.78
N ALA A 140 -19.27 10.71 12.16
CA ALA A 140 -20.10 9.60 12.61
C ALA A 140 -19.73 9.12 14.02
N HIS A 141 -18.43 9.15 14.35
CA HIS A 141 -17.90 8.67 15.61
C HIS A 141 -17.44 9.78 16.56
N SER A 142 -17.77 11.04 16.27
CA SER A 142 -17.35 12.20 17.07
C SER A 142 -17.72 12.14 18.57
N GLY A 143 -18.78 11.39 18.92
CA GLY A 143 -19.20 11.21 20.31
C GLY A 143 -18.39 10.16 21.08
N ASP A 144 -17.95 9.09 20.41
CA ASP A 144 -17.38 7.90 21.06
C ASP A 144 -15.87 7.74 20.79
N LEU A 145 -15.41 8.10 19.59
CA LEU A 145 -14.03 7.99 19.12
C LEU A 145 -13.54 9.32 18.55
N PRO A 146 -13.55 10.42 19.31
CA PRO A 146 -13.15 11.73 18.80
C PRO A 146 -11.68 11.76 18.37
N THR A 147 -11.39 12.41 17.24
CA THR A 147 -10.03 12.58 16.73
C THR A 147 -9.72 14.06 16.50
N VAL A 148 -8.44 14.40 16.38
CA VAL A 148 -7.97 15.76 16.08
C VAL A 148 -7.28 15.74 14.72
N GLY A 149 -7.82 16.48 13.75
CA GLY A 149 -7.21 16.65 12.45
C GLY A 149 -5.97 17.56 12.54
N VAL A 150 -4.80 17.05 12.14
CA VAL A 150 -3.52 17.78 12.16
C VAL A 150 -2.92 18.01 10.77
N PHE A 151 -3.38 17.25 9.77
CA PHE A 151 -2.90 17.32 8.40
C PHE A 151 -4.00 16.90 7.43
N ALA A 152 -4.08 17.56 6.27
CA ALA A 152 -5.01 17.22 5.20
C ALA A 152 -4.18 16.88 3.93
N PRO A 153 -3.91 15.58 3.67
CA PRO A 153 -3.04 15.20 2.55
C PRO A 153 -3.67 15.49 1.19
N LEU A 154 -5.00 15.54 1.14
CA LEU A 154 -5.78 15.78 -0.08
C LEU A 154 -6.57 17.09 0.05
N GLN A 155 -6.50 17.93 -0.99
CA GLN A 155 -7.38 19.10 -1.10
C GLN A 155 -8.82 18.71 -1.42
N LYS A 156 -8.99 17.57 -2.11
CA LYS A 156 -10.27 16.98 -2.49
C LYS A 156 -10.16 15.48 -2.31
N ASP A 157 -11.09 14.93 -1.55
CA ASP A 157 -11.23 13.49 -1.37
C ASP A 157 -11.75 12.84 -2.67
N PRO A 158 -11.09 11.81 -3.23
CA PRO A 158 -11.48 11.16 -4.48
C PRO A 158 -12.71 10.26 -4.37
N GLN A 159 -13.44 10.26 -3.26
CA GLN A 159 -14.73 9.55 -3.16
C GLN A 159 -15.74 10.08 -4.21
N MET A 160 -16.37 9.14 -4.93
CA MET A 160 -17.30 9.46 -6.01
C MET A 160 -18.61 8.70 -5.86
N LEU A 161 -19.72 9.44 -5.98
CA LEU A 161 -21.03 8.84 -6.28
C LEU A 161 -21.17 8.76 -7.80
N MET A 162 -21.25 7.53 -8.31
CA MET A 162 -21.39 7.25 -9.73
C MET A 162 -22.66 6.42 -9.99
N TRP A 163 -23.29 6.66 -11.13
CA TRP A 163 -24.45 5.90 -11.60
C TRP A 163 -24.33 5.68 -13.11
N ASP A 164 -24.98 4.62 -13.59
CA ASP A 164 -25.09 4.36 -15.02
C ASP A 164 -26.25 5.19 -15.61
N PRO A 165 -25.99 6.13 -16.53
CA PRO A 165 -27.04 6.96 -17.12
C PRO A 165 -27.98 6.19 -18.06
N GLU A 166 -27.60 5.00 -18.56
CA GLU A 166 -28.51 4.17 -19.35
C GLU A 166 -29.57 3.51 -18.46
N THR A 167 -29.17 3.07 -17.26
CA THR A 167 -30.07 2.52 -16.26
C THR A 167 -30.92 3.61 -15.58
N TYR A 168 -30.34 4.78 -15.31
CA TYR A 168 -31.01 5.90 -14.61
C TYR A 168 -31.04 7.18 -15.45
N PRO A 169 -31.81 7.23 -16.55
CA PRO A 169 -31.74 8.31 -17.53
C PRO A 169 -32.32 9.64 -17.03
N ASN A 170 -33.12 9.66 -15.97
CA ASN A 170 -33.64 10.92 -15.39
C ASN A 170 -32.79 11.43 -14.21
N VAL A 171 -31.73 10.71 -13.83
CA VAL A 171 -30.82 11.17 -12.78
C VAL A 171 -29.80 12.14 -13.37
N THR A 172 -29.92 13.40 -13.00
CA THR A 172 -29.02 14.50 -13.39
C THR A 172 -28.15 15.01 -12.25
N GLY A 173 -28.46 14.60 -11.01
CA GLY A 173 -27.65 14.85 -9.84
C GLY A 173 -28.02 13.95 -8.66
N ILE A 174 -27.28 14.11 -7.56
CA ILE A 174 -27.40 13.24 -6.36
C ILE A 174 -28.82 13.24 -5.76
N ALA A 175 -29.53 14.37 -5.81
CA ALA A 175 -30.89 14.47 -5.28
C ALA A 175 -31.89 13.58 -6.04
N ASP A 176 -31.66 13.35 -7.34
CA ASP A 176 -32.55 12.53 -8.18
C ASP A 176 -32.43 11.06 -7.80
N LEU A 177 -31.24 10.59 -7.38
CA LEU A 177 -31.04 9.22 -6.88
C LEU A 177 -31.97 8.91 -5.70
N GLY A 178 -32.14 9.88 -4.79
CA GLY A 178 -33.06 9.75 -3.66
C GLY A 178 -34.54 9.77 -4.08
N THR A 179 -34.88 10.61 -5.06
CA THR A 179 -36.26 10.73 -5.57
C THR A 179 -36.70 9.49 -6.35
N GLU A 180 -35.79 8.90 -7.15
CA GLU A 180 -36.04 7.66 -7.88
C GLU A 180 -35.98 6.40 -7.00
N GLY A 181 -35.58 6.54 -5.72
CA GLY A 181 -35.48 5.40 -4.80
C GLY A 181 -34.36 4.43 -5.15
N VAL A 182 -33.27 4.94 -5.74
CA VAL A 182 -32.12 4.12 -6.14
C VAL A 182 -31.42 3.57 -4.89
N THR A 183 -31.18 2.26 -4.87
CA THR A 183 -30.37 1.64 -3.81
C THR A 183 -28.91 2.01 -4.01
N ILE A 184 -28.34 2.76 -3.06
CA ILE A 184 -26.93 3.13 -3.07
C ILE A 184 -26.08 1.96 -2.59
N ARG A 185 -25.17 1.51 -3.44
CA ARG A 185 -24.13 0.54 -3.06
C ARG A 185 -22.92 1.31 -2.60
N VAL A 186 -22.53 1.08 -1.35
CA VAL A 186 -21.32 1.64 -0.77
C VAL A 186 -20.24 0.57 -0.83
N PHE A 187 -19.08 0.92 -1.35
CA PHE A 187 -17.88 0.12 -1.20
C PHE A 187 -17.34 0.39 0.22
N PRO A 188 -17.29 -0.60 1.11
CA PRO A 188 -16.86 -0.38 2.49
C PRO A 188 -15.34 -0.21 2.66
N GLY A 189 -14.58 -0.22 1.54
CA GLY A 189 -13.25 -0.82 1.53
C GLY A 189 -13.38 -2.33 1.37
#